data_AF-A0A1B0ANW5-F1
#
_entry.id   AF-A0A1B0ANW5-F1
#
_cell.length_a   1.000
_cell.length_b   1.000
_cell.length_c   1.000
_cell.angle_alpha   90.00
_cell.angle_beta   90.00
_cell.angle_gamma   90.00
#
_symmetry.space_group_name_H-M   'P 1'
#
loop_
_entity.id
_entity.type
_entity.pdbx_description
1 polymer ?
#
loop_
_entity_poly.entity_id
_entity_poly.type
_entity_poly.pdbx_seq_one_letter_code
_entity_poly.pdbx_strand_id
1 'polypeptide(L)'
;MGFRLMLLMAMGLGAMYMLHLLAQDWNKIRRPLPAGATRLLTSASRNLDKYITRGKRDLRANQVHSHRLDEKIIAKNSSSDNSFIDWKRILSRDPFECLESLICQLVAGAEQSSQDAVMLYDFLEENLLMAPAKVGLAYGRGLALRDSPERCYNAYPFCWYSARTMLNLLRWLADTVHTNETQQ
;
A
#
# COMPACT_ATOMS: atom_id res chain seq x y z
N MET A 1 36.92 -2.72 -40.63
CA MET A 1 35.83 -3.34 -39.84
C MET A 1 36.04 -3.32 -38.32
N GLY A 2 37.23 -3.03 -37.80
CA GLY A 2 37.49 -3.05 -36.34
C GLY A 2 36.84 -1.94 -35.51
N PHE A 3 36.63 -0.73 -36.07
CA PHE A 3 36.06 0.39 -35.31
C PHE A 3 34.60 0.13 -34.88
N ARG A 4 33.80 -0.54 -35.72
CA ARG A 4 32.42 -0.91 -35.38
C ARG A 4 32.37 -1.95 -34.24
N LEU A 5 33.34 -2.85 -34.17
CA LEU A 5 33.49 -3.82 -33.08
C LEU A 5 33.90 -3.14 -31.77
N MET A 6 34.83 -2.19 -31.82
CA MET A 6 35.21 -1.38 -30.65
C MET A 6 34.03 -0.58 -30.09
N LEU A 7 33.21 0.02 -30.96
CA LEU A 7 32.05 0.81 -30.56
C LEU A 7 30.96 -0.08 -29.92
N LEU A 8 30.74 -1.28 -30.46
CA LEU A 8 29.83 -2.27 -29.88
C LEU A 8 30.32 -2.77 -28.51
N MET A 9 31.62 -2.99 -28.33
CA MET A 9 32.17 -3.37 -27.02
C MET A 9 32.05 -2.25 -25.99
N ALA A 10 32.32 -1.00 -26.36
CA ALA A 10 32.17 0.14 -25.48
C ALA A 10 30.71 0.34 -25.02
N MET A 11 29.74 0.19 -25.93
CA MET A 11 28.32 0.27 -25.56
C MET A 11 27.86 -0.92 -24.71
N GLY A 12 28.33 -2.13 -24.99
CA GLY A 12 28.03 -3.31 -24.18
C GLY A 12 28.57 -3.19 -22.75
N LEU A 13 29.81 -2.73 -22.61
CA LEU A 13 30.44 -2.53 -21.30
C LEU A 13 29.76 -1.39 -20.52
N GLY A 14 29.40 -0.31 -21.19
CA GLY A 14 28.64 0.80 -20.59
C GLY A 14 27.25 0.37 -20.07
N ALA A 15 26.53 -0.46 -20.84
CA ALA A 15 25.23 -0.98 -20.43
C ALA A 15 25.34 -1.90 -19.20
N MET A 16 26.35 -2.78 -19.16
CA MET A 16 26.56 -3.66 -18.01
C MET A 16 26.96 -2.88 -16.74
N TYR A 17 27.74 -1.81 -16.90
CA TYR A 17 28.14 -0.93 -15.80
C TYR A 17 26.93 -0.20 -15.16
N MET A 18 26.00 0.30 -15.97
CA MET A 18 24.78 0.93 -15.46
C MET A 18 23.88 -0.06 -14.71
N LEU A 19 23.76 -1.29 -15.21
CA LEU A 19 23.05 -2.37 -14.52
C LEU A 19 23.68 -2.70 -13.15
N HIS A 20 25.01 -2.65 -13.04
CA HIS A 20 25.69 -2.92 -11.78
C HIS A 20 25.42 -1.83 -10.72
N LEU A 21 25.38 -0.55 -11.12
CA LEU A 21 25.03 0.55 -10.21
C LEU A 21 23.62 0.41 -9.66
N LEU A 22 22.65 0.02 -10.50
CA LEU A 22 21.29 -0.27 -10.07
C LEU A 22 21.24 -1.44 -9.08
N ALA A 23 22.01 -2.51 -9.33
CA ALA A 23 22.07 -3.64 -8.42
C ALA A 23 22.73 -3.29 -7.06
N GLN A 24 23.73 -2.40 -7.06
CA GLN A 24 24.34 -1.90 -5.82
C GLN A 24 23.36 -1.03 -5.02
N ASP A 25 22.61 -0.15 -5.67
CA ASP A 25 21.64 0.72 -5.00
C ASP A 25 20.41 -0.06 -4.50
N TRP A 26 20.03 -1.12 -5.21
CA TRP A 26 18.98 -2.06 -4.76
C TRP A 26 19.28 -2.68 -3.38
N ASN A 27 20.54 -3.02 -3.12
CA ASN A 27 20.98 -3.56 -1.82
C ASN A 27 21.02 -2.50 -0.71
N LYS A 28 21.04 -1.21 -1.06
CA LYS A 28 21.00 -0.10 -0.09
C LYS A 28 19.58 0.21 0.35
N ILE A 29 18.60 0.07 -0.55
CA ILE A 29 17.17 0.30 -0.27
C ILE A 29 16.54 -0.89 0.49
N ARG A 30 17.02 -2.12 0.28
CA ARG A 30 16.49 -3.34 0.93
C ARG A 30 17.15 -3.77 2.24
N ARG A 31 18.03 -2.97 2.84
CA ARG A 31 18.58 -3.34 4.16
C ARG A 31 17.41 -3.47 5.15
N PRO A 32 17.12 -4.68 5.68
CA PRO A 32 16.16 -4.80 6.76
C PRO A 32 16.69 -3.94 7.90
N LEU A 33 15.79 -3.21 8.56
CA LEU A 33 16.11 -2.28 9.64
C LEU A 33 17.16 -2.90 10.58
N PRO A 34 18.17 -2.13 11.03
CA PRO A 34 19.25 -2.66 11.86
C PRO A 34 18.67 -3.39 13.07
N ALA A 35 19.22 -4.56 13.41
CA ALA A 35 18.71 -5.44 14.46
C ALA A 35 18.48 -4.75 15.83
N GLY A 36 19.10 -3.59 16.06
CA GLY A 36 18.82 -2.72 17.21
C GLY A 36 17.44 -2.04 17.17
N ALA A 37 16.97 -1.60 16.00
CA ALA A 37 15.63 -1.03 15.83
C ALA A 37 14.55 -2.12 15.93
N THR A 38 14.82 -3.33 15.44
CA THR A 38 13.92 -4.49 15.61
C THR A 38 13.78 -4.87 17.08
N ARG A 39 14.87 -4.81 17.88
CA ARG A 39 14.80 -5.04 19.34
C ARG A 39 14.01 -3.96 20.07
N LEU A 40 14.12 -2.69 19.66
CA LEU A 40 13.33 -1.61 20.27
C LEU A 40 11.83 -1.74 19.96
N LEU A 41 11.47 -2.03 18.71
CA LEU A 41 10.09 -2.30 18.32
C LEU A 41 9.53 -3.58 18.97
N THR A 42 10.35 -4.63 19.14
CA THR A 42 9.99 -5.86 19.86
C THR A 42 9.90 -5.67 21.38
N SER A 43 10.64 -4.71 21.96
CA SER A 43 10.56 -4.39 23.39
C SER A 43 9.36 -3.49 23.71
N ALA A 44 8.98 -2.60 22.79
CA ALA A 44 7.74 -1.82 22.88
C ALA A 44 6.50 -2.71 22.75
N SER A 45 6.56 -3.78 21.95
CA SER A 45 5.45 -4.73 21.79
C SER A 45 5.25 -5.65 23.02
N ARG A 46 6.28 -5.90 23.84
CA ARG A 46 6.13 -6.70 25.08
C ARG A 46 5.33 -6.01 26.18
N ASN A 47 5.33 -4.67 26.24
CA ASN A 47 4.50 -3.93 27.18
C ASN A 47 3.05 -3.76 26.71
N LEU A 48 2.79 -3.86 25.41
CA LEU A 48 1.44 -3.85 24.84
C LEU A 48 0.73 -5.22 24.98
N ASP A 49 1.49 -6.31 25.09
CA ASP A 49 0.97 -7.67 25.32
C ASP A 49 0.21 -7.80 26.66
N LYS A 50 0.56 -6.98 27.67
CA LYS A 50 -0.14 -6.95 28.96
C LYS A 50 -1.52 -6.27 28.89
N TYR A 51 -1.76 -5.46 27.86
CA TYR A 51 -3.06 -4.82 27.62
C TYR A 51 -3.94 -5.65 26.66
N ILE A 52 -3.34 -6.47 25.79
CA ILE A 52 -4.06 -7.37 24.86
C ILE A 52 -4.49 -8.68 25.56
N THR A 53 -3.87 -9.06 26.69
CA THR A 53 -4.16 -10.31 27.41
C THR A 53 -5.42 -10.31 28.29
N ARG A 54 -6.14 -9.19 28.44
CA ARG A 54 -7.36 -9.16 29.28
C ARG A 54 -8.65 -9.65 28.58
N GLY A 55 -8.61 -9.92 27.27
CA GLY A 55 -9.76 -10.42 26.49
C GLY A 55 -9.69 -11.88 26.04
N LYS A 56 -8.66 -12.64 26.42
CA LYS A 56 -8.40 -14.00 25.91
C LYS A 56 -8.52 -15.09 26.99
N ARG A 57 -9.67 -15.13 27.67
CA ARG A 57 -10.29 -16.37 28.17
C ARG A 57 -11.51 -16.52 27.27
N ASP A 58 -11.59 -17.39 26.27
CA ASP A 58 -11.22 -18.78 26.22
C ASP A 58 -10.88 -19.10 24.76
N LEU A 59 -9.92 -20.00 24.52
CA LEU A 59 -9.73 -20.81 23.30
C LEU A 59 -8.30 -21.37 23.37
N ARG A 60 -8.11 -22.33 24.26
CA ARG A 60 -6.93 -23.17 24.33
C ARG A 60 -7.30 -24.52 23.74
N ALA A 61 -7.17 -24.67 22.42
CA ALA A 61 -7.07 -25.96 21.73
C ALA A 61 -6.55 -25.75 20.31
N ASN A 62 -5.66 -26.63 19.88
CA ASN A 62 -5.09 -26.78 18.53
C ASN A 62 -3.99 -25.81 18.09
N GLN A 63 -2.81 -26.19 18.56
CA GLN A 63 -1.60 -26.30 17.75
C GLN A 63 -1.88 -26.98 16.38
N VAL A 64 -1.04 -26.67 15.39
CA VAL A 64 -0.68 -27.49 14.20
C VAL A 64 -1.19 -27.03 12.82
N HIS A 65 -0.22 -26.98 11.89
CA HIS A 65 -0.26 -27.06 10.42
C HIS A 65 -0.30 -25.78 9.55
N SER A 66 0.92 -25.34 9.24
CA SER A 66 1.33 -24.91 7.90
C SER A 66 0.81 -25.88 6.84
N HIS A 67 -0.11 -25.43 5.98
CA HIS A 67 -0.43 -26.10 4.72
C HIS A 67 -0.45 -25.10 3.57
N ARG A 68 0.53 -25.29 2.69
CA ARG A 68 0.55 -24.88 1.29
C ARG A 68 -0.62 -25.59 0.61
N LEU A 69 -1.59 -24.86 0.04
CA LEU A 69 -2.63 -25.41 -0.84
C LEU A 69 -3.14 -24.35 -1.83
N ASP A 70 -2.89 -24.67 -3.11
CA ASP A 70 -3.71 -24.47 -4.30
C ASP A 70 -4.05 -23.07 -4.83
N GLU A 71 -3.14 -22.64 -5.71
CA GLU A 71 -3.39 -21.87 -6.91
C GLU A 71 -4.18 -22.71 -7.94
N LYS A 72 -5.51 -22.77 -7.80
CA LYS A 72 -6.50 -23.01 -8.89
C LYS A 72 -7.90 -23.06 -8.25
N ILE A 73 -8.88 -22.48 -8.94
CA ILE A 73 -10.31 -22.39 -8.59
C ILE A 73 -10.68 -21.18 -7.70
N ILE A 74 -10.58 -19.95 -8.23
CA ILE A 74 -11.68 -18.97 -8.10
C ILE A 74 -11.77 -18.20 -9.42
N ALA A 75 -12.18 -18.92 -10.46
CA ALA A 75 -12.91 -18.34 -11.58
C ALA A 75 -14.36 -18.79 -11.41
N LYS A 76 -15.20 -17.95 -10.79
CA LYS A 76 -16.64 -18.02 -10.96
C LYS A 76 -17.24 -16.62 -10.84
N ASN A 77 -17.78 -16.17 -11.96
CA ASN A 77 -18.57 -14.96 -12.11
C ASN A 77 -19.93 -15.12 -11.40
N SER A 78 -20.34 -14.09 -10.64
CA SER A 78 -21.73 -13.67 -10.39
C SER A 78 -21.66 -12.40 -9.53
N SER A 79 -21.88 -11.19 -10.03
CA SER A 79 -23.16 -10.61 -10.46
C SER A 79 -24.14 -10.35 -9.28
N SER A 80 -24.17 -9.08 -8.87
CA SER A 80 -25.24 -8.33 -8.18
C SER A 80 -25.43 -8.47 -6.66
N ASP A 81 -25.50 -7.30 -6.01
CA ASP A 81 -25.99 -6.95 -4.67
C ASP A 81 -25.22 -7.41 -3.43
N ASN A 82 -24.04 -6.83 -3.27
CA ASN A 82 -23.59 -6.12 -2.07
C ASN A 82 -22.15 -5.69 -2.40
N SER A 83 -21.88 -4.39 -2.45
CA SER A 83 -20.57 -3.81 -2.76
C SER A 83 -19.56 -4.07 -1.64
N PHE A 84 -19.32 -5.33 -1.33
CA PHE A 84 -18.33 -5.74 -0.34
C PHE A 84 -16.95 -5.42 -0.92
N ILE A 85 -16.30 -4.42 -0.33
CA ILE A 85 -14.98 -3.95 -0.75
C ILE A 85 -13.96 -5.07 -0.49
N ASP A 86 -13.34 -5.57 -1.55
CA ASP A 86 -12.24 -6.53 -1.42
C ASP A 86 -10.93 -5.81 -1.07
N TRP A 87 -10.81 -5.42 0.20
CA TRP A 87 -9.64 -4.75 0.75
C TRP A 87 -8.33 -5.51 0.53
N LYS A 88 -8.39 -6.85 0.55
CA LYS A 88 -7.20 -7.68 0.34
C LYS A 88 -6.67 -7.52 -1.07
N ARG A 89 -7.57 -7.54 -2.05
CA ARG A 89 -7.22 -7.32 -3.46
C ARG A 89 -6.70 -5.90 -3.70
N ILE A 90 -7.31 -4.89 -3.08
CA ILE A 90 -6.87 -3.50 -3.21
C ILE A 90 -5.46 -3.33 -2.63
N LEU A 91 -5.25 -3.74 -1.37
CA LEU A 91 -3.94 -3.63 -0.71
C LEU A 91 -2.86 -4.47 -1.40
N SER A 92 -3.21 -5.60 -2.01
CA SER A 92 -2.23 -6.41 -2.76
C SER A 92 -1.70 -5.72 -4.02
N ARG A 93 -2.45 -4.74 -4.56
CA ARG A 93 -2.06 -3.96 -5.74
C ARG A 93 -1.33 -2.67 -5.39
N ASP A 94 -1.26 -2.34 -4.11
CA ASP A 94 -0.57 -1.17 -3.60
C ASP A 94 0.66 -1.57 -2.76
N PRO A 95 1.79 -1.92 -3.39
CA PRO A 95 3.00 -2.29 -2.67
C PRO A 95 3.70 -1.11 -2.00
N PHE A 96 3.31 0.13 -2.33
CA PHE A 96 3.94 1.36 -1.82
C PHE A 96 3.14 2.01 -0.69
N GLU A 97 2.04 1.40 -0.25
CA GLU A 97 1.14 1.91 0.78
C GLU A 97 0.60 3.32 0.44
N CYS A 98 0.45 3.60 -0.86
CA CYS A 98 -0.09 4.85 -1.35
C CYS A 98 -1.56 5.07 -0.99
N LEU A 99 -2.35 4.00 -0.89
CA LEU A 99 -3.72 4.05 -0.41
C LEU A 99 -3.77 4.55 1.04
N GLU A 100 -2.90 4.01 1.90
CA GLU A 100 -2.83 4.41 3.30
C GLU A 100 -2.36 5.87 3.43
N SER A 101 -1.40 6.28 2.60
CA SER A 101 -0.97 7.67 2.49
C SER A 101 -2.11 8.59 2.03
N LEU A 102 -2.89 8.18 1.03
CA LEU A 102 -4.05 8.92 0.53
C LEU A 102 -5.09 9.11 1.62
N ILE A 103 -5.47 8.02 2.31
CA ILE A 103 -6.43 8.06 3.41
C ILE A 103 -5.98 9.03 4.50
N CYS A 104 -4.70 8.94 4.92
CA CYS A 104 -4.15 9.87 5.90
C CYS A 104 -4.26 11.32 5.43
N GLN A 105 -3.88 11.61 4.18
CA GLN A 105 -3.92 12.96 3.61
C GLN A 105 -5.35 13.50 3.51
N LEU A 106 -6.30 12.70 3.03
CA LEU A 106 -7.72 13.09 2.90
C LEU A 106 -8.31 13.43 4.27
N VAL A 107 -8.12 12.56 5.25
CA VAL A 107 -8.66 12.75 6.61
C VAL A 107 -7.94 13.90 7.34
N ALA A 108 -6.67 14.14 7.04
CA ALA A 108 -5.94 15.32 7.53
C ALA A 108 -6.41 16.64 6.87
N GLY A 109 -7.27 16.58 5.86
CA GLY A 109 -7.89 17.74 5.21
C GLY A 109 -7.27 18.14 3.88
N ALA A 110 -6.57 17.24 3.18
CA ALA A 110 -6.11 17.49 1.82
C ALA A 110 -7.29 17.53 0.83
N GLU A 111 -7.21 18.40 -0.18
CA GLU A 111 -8.13 18.42 -1.34
C GLU A 111 -9.63 18.54 -1.00
N GLN A 112 -9.98 19.22 0.10
CA GLN A 112 -11.38 19.47 0.53
C GLN A 112 -12.25 20.16 -0.54
N SER A 113 -11.63 20.87 -1.49
CA SER A 113 -12.33 21.52 -2.60
C SER A 113 -12.75 20.55 -3.71
N SER A 114 -12.21 19.33 -3.74
CA SER A 114 -12.51 18.36 -4.79
C SER A 114 -13.68 17.45 -4.37
N GLN A 115 -14.68 17.32 -5.25
CA GLN A 115 -15.85 16.49 -5.00
C GLN A 115 -15.47 15.01 -4.81
N ASP A 116 -14.47 14.53 -5.55
CA ASP A 116 -13.97 13.17 -5.48
C ASP A 116 -13.35 12.86 -4.10
N ALA A 117 -12.63 13.81 -3.50
CA ALA A 117 -12.07 13.65 -2.16
C ALA A 117 -13.16 13.55 -1.09
N VAL A 118 -14.19 14.40 -1.17
CA VAL A 118 -15.30 14.40 -0.22
C VAL A 118 -16.07 13.08 -0.30
N MET A 119 -16.40 12.62 -1.51
CA MET A 119 -17.07 11.33 -1.71
C MET A 119 -16.25 10.16 -1.15
N LEU A 120 -14.94 10.14 -1.40
CA LEU A 120 -14.06 9.10 -0.87
C LEU A 120 -13.95 9.16 0.65
N TYR A 121 -13.91 10.36 1.23
CA TYR A 121 -13.89 10.54 2.68
C TYR A 121 -15.19 10.01 3.33
N ASP A 122 -16.35 10.39 2.82
CA ASP A 122 -17.66 9.95 3.33
C ASP A 122 -17.77 8.42 3.25
N PHE A 123 -17.35 7.84 2.13
CA PHE A 123 -17.30 6.40 1.93
C PHE A 123 -16.38 5.69 2.93
N LEU A 124 -15.22 6.27 3.23
CA LEU A 124 -14.28 5.71 4.22
C LEU A 124 -14.85 5.77 5.63
N GLU A 125 -15.58 6.83 5.98
CA GLU A 125 -16.24 6.99 7.27
C GLU A 125 -17.30 5.91 7.49
N GLU A 126 -18.13 5.64 6.48
CA GLU A 126 -19.18 4.61 6.55
C GLU A 126 -18.61 3.18 6.61
N ASN A 127 -17.48 2.92 5.93
CA ASN A 127 -16.91 1.58 5.79
C ASN A 127 -15.76 1.27 6.75
N LEU A 128 -15.46 2.17 7.70
CA LEU A 128 -14.30 2.04 8.59
C LEU A 128 -14.33 0.76 9.44
N LEU A 129 -15.53 0.31 9.85
CA LEU A 129 -15.71 -0.90 10.68
C LEU A 129 -15.32 -2.19 9.94
N MET A 130 -15.44 -2.20 8.61
CA MET A 130 -15.14 -3.36 7.77
C MET A 130 -13.71 -3.29 7.19
N ALA A 131 -13.01 -2.17 7.42
CA ALA A 131 -11.69 -1.93 6.88
C ALA A 131 -10.61 -2.70 7.67
N PRO A 132 -9.52 -3.12 7.02
CA PRO A 132 -8.39 -3.77 7.69
C PRO A 132 -7.67 -2.79 8.63
N ALA A 133 -7.00 -3.33 9.64
CA ALA A 133 -6.32 -2.54 10.67
C ALA A 133 -5.35 -1.48 10.14
N LYS A 134 -4.70 -1.72 9.00
CA LYS A 134 -3.80 -0.75 8.35
C LYS A 134 -4.54 0.51 7.87
N VAL A 135 -5.72 0.33 7.26
CA VAL A 135 -6.58 1.41 6.79
C VAL A 135 -7.12 2.21 7.98
N GLY A 136 -7.58 1.53 9.03
CA GLY A 136 -8.03 2.20 10.26
C GLY A 136 -6.91 2.99 10.95
N LEU A 137 -5.67 2.48 10.91
CA LEU A 137 -4.49 3.17 11.44
C LEU A 137 -4.11 4.39 10.62
N ALA A 138 -4.19 4.32 9.29
CA ALA A 138 -4.00 5.46 8.39
C ALA A 138 -5.06 6.55 8.64
N TYR A 139 -6.33 6.14 8.79
CA TYR A 139 -7.44 7.02 9.09
C TYR A 139 -7.22 7.74 10.45
N GLY A 140 -6.89 7.00 11.50
CA GLY A 140 -6.59 7.58 12.81
C GLY A 140 -5.38 8.53 12.82
N ARG A 141 -4.35 8.25 12.01
CA ARG A 141 -3.22 9.18 11.81
C ARG A 141 -3.66 10.46 11.13
N GLY A 142 -4.52 10.37 10.11
CA GLY A 142 -5.09 11.54 9.45
C GLY A 142 -5.85 12.44 10.43
N LEU A 143 -6.68 11.84 11.31
CA LEU A 143 -7.39 12.59 12.35
C LEU A 143 -6.43 13.31 13.31
N ALA A 144 -5.32 12.67 13.67
CA ALA A 144 -4.30 13.25 14.55
C ALA A 144 -3.47 14.36 13.89
N LEU A 145 -3.42 14.39 12.55
CA LEU A 145 -2.60 15.32 11.75
C LEU A 145 -3.44 16.35 10.99
N ARG A 146 -4.66 16.62 11.46
CA ARG A 146 -5.60 17.59 10.88
C ARG A 146 -4.92 18.93 10.59
N ASP A 147 -5.25 19.50 9.43
CA ASP A 147 -4.66 20.73 8.86
C ASP A 147 -3.18 20.62 8.45
N SER A 148 -2.58 19.42 8.56
CA SER A 148 -1.19 19.16 8.18
C SER A 148 -1.01 17.87 7.36
N PRO A 149 -1.66 17.76 6.18
CA PRO A 149 -1.62 16.54 5.36
C PRO A 149 -0.20 16.15 4.92
N GLU A 150 0.70 17.12 4.79
CA GLU A 150 2.12 16.91 4.47
C GLU A 150 2.84 16.00 5.49
N ARG A 151 2.36 15.94 6.74
CA ARG A 151 2.97 15.08 7.76
C ARG A 151 2.67 13.60 7.53
N CYS A 152 1.67 13.27 6.71
CA CYS A 152 1.38 11.89 6.34
C CYS A 152 2.53 11.24 5.56
N TYR A 153 3.31 12.00 4.78
CA TYR A 153 4.47 11.47 4.06
C TYR A 153 5.55 10.88 4.98
N ASN A 154 5.67 11.38 6.22
CA ASN A 154 6.60 10.83 7.20
C ASN A 154 6.22 9.41 7.63
N ALA A 155 4.92 9.12 7.63
CA ALA A 155 4.39 7.80 7.98
C ALA A 155 4.40 6.83 6.80
N TYR A 156 4.40 7.35 5.56
CA TYR A 156 4.32 6.60 4.31
C TYR A 156 5.39 7.06 3.29
N PRO A 157 6.69 6.82 3.58
CA PRO A 157 7.80 7.38 2.80
C PRO A 157 7.95 6.80 1.38
N PHE A 158 7.34 5.63 1.12
CA PHE A 158 7.43 4.97 -0.18
C PHE A 158 6.42 5.50 -1.19
N CYS A 159 5.39 6.21 -0.75
CA CYS A 159 4.43 6.79 -1.67
C CYS A 159 4.89 8.17 -2.13
N TRP A 160 5.20 8.28 -3.43
CA TRP A 160 5.66 9.54 -4.02
C TRP A 160 4.55 10.47 -4.49
N TYR A 161 3.30 10.00 -4.50
CA TYR A 161 2.17 10.76 -5.01
C TYR A 161 1.48 11.56 -3.90
N SER A 162 1.02 12.76 -4.27
CA SER A 162 0.10 13.56 -3.45
C SER A 162 -1.34 13.13 -3.62
N ALA A 163 -2.18 13.47 -2.65
CA ALA A 163 -3.62 13.25 -2.72
C ALA A 163 -4.19 13.74 -4.06
N ARG A 164 -3.83 14.95 -4.48
CA ARG A 164 -4.22 15.51 -5.78
C ARG A 164 -3.87 14.60 -6.95
N THR A 165 -2.61 14.15 -7.03
CA THR A 165 -2.16 13.28 -8.12
C THR A 165 -2.86 11.91 -8.10
N MET A 166 -3.08 11.36 -6.91
CA MET A 166 -3.78 10.08 -6.77
C MET A 166 -5.25 10.19 -7.16
N LEU A 167 -5.95 11.24 -6.74
CA LEU A 167 -7.34 11.49 -7.15
C LEU A 167 -7.46 11.65 -8.66
N ASN A 168 -6.55 12.40 -9.29
CA ASN A 168 -6.52 12.54 -10.75
C ASN A 168 -6.28 11.20 -11.46
N LEU A 169 -5.39 10.36 -10.92
CA LEU A 169 -5.15 9.00 -11.42
C LEU A 169 -6.39 8.12 -11.27
N LEU A 170 -7.04 8.14 -10.11
CA LEU A 170 -8.26 7.38 -9.85
C LEU A 170 -9.40 7.79 -10.78
N ARG A 171 -9.56 9.10 -11.01
CA ARG A 171 -10.51 9.65 -11.97
C ARG A 171 -10.22 9.17 -13.39
N TRP A 172 -8.97 9.28 -13.83
CA TRP A 172 -8.58 8.79 -15.15
C TRP A 172 -8.84 7.28 -15.30
N LEU A 173 -8.51 6.48 -14.28
CA LEU A 173 -8.80 5.05 -14.28
C LEU A 173 -10.30 4.77 -14.36
N ALA A 174 -11.13 5.48 -13.59
CA ALA A 174 -12.57 5.34 -13.63
C ALA A 174 -13.14 5.68 -15.02
N ASP A 175 -12.69 6.78 -15.62
CA ASP A 175 -13.11 7.21 -16.96
C ASP A 175 -12.75 6.15 -18.03
N THR A 176 -11.55 5.55 -17.95
CA THR A 176 -11.13 4.51 -18.91
C THR A 176 -11.91 3.20 -18.80
N VAL A 177 -12.40 2.86 -17.60
CA VAL A 177 -13.21 1.65 -17.41
C VAL A 177 -14.57 1.82 -18.08
N HIS A 178 -15.21 2.99 -17.91
CA HIS A 178 -16.51 3.25 -18.51
C HIS A 178 -16.48 3.31 -20.04
N THR A 179 -15.40 3.79 -20.65
CA THR A 179 -15.30 3.81 -22.12
C THR A 179 -15.23 2.41 -22.74
N ASN A 180 -14.65 1.44 -22.04
CA ASN A 180 -14.49 0.07 -22.54
C ASN A 180 -15.81 -0.73 -22.50
N GLU A 181 -16.73 -0.39 -21.60
CA GLU A 181 -18.05 -1.04 -21.53
C GLU A 181 -19.01 -0.56 -22.62
N THR A 182 -18.82 0.65 -23.16
CA THR A 182 -19.67 1.22 -24.22
C THR A 182 -19.31 0.80 -25.65
N GLN A 183 -18.19 0.10 -25.86
CA GLN A 183 -17.73 -0.35 -27.19
C GLN A 183 -17.95 -1.84 -27.46
N GLN A 184 -18.65 -2.56 -26.57
CA GLN A 184 -18.89 -4.00 -26.69
C GLN A 184 -20.37 -4.34 -26.91
#